data_AF-A0A2V9FV33-F1
#
_entry.id   AF-A0A2V9FV33-F1
#
_cell.length_a   1.000
_cell.length_b   1.000
_cell.length_c   1.000
_cell.angle_alpha   90.00
_cell.angle_beta   90.00
_cell.angle_gamma   90.00
#
_symmetry.space_group_name_H-M   'P 1'
#
loop_
_entity.id
_entity.type
_entity.pdbx_description
1 polymer ?
#
loop_
_entity_poly.entity_id
_entity_poly.type
_entity_poly.pdbx_seq_one_letter_code
_entity_poly.pdbx_strand_id
1 'polypeptide(L)'
;MLEEQIAELTRDCDALRNRYSQLQEKKGSARVAGELEIKSAGERLEILDAAVPGGSPYGPKRTILIIGGVLIGLLCGIGGAVLVEISDESVRHEREVAQIFGKAVLAGIPKITSSRERAWARCRMAGLTGGTAAVASAFGFLISKLVV
;
A
#
# COMPACT_ATOMS: atom_id res chain seq x y z
N MET A 1 -94.60 -11.34 27.86
CA MET A 1 -94.45 -10.18 26.96
C MET A 1 -93.39 -9.19 27.48
N LEU A 2 -93.59 -8.47 28.60
CA LEU A 2 -92.58 -7.49 29.09
C LEU A 2 -91.33 -8.16 29.72
N GLU A 3 -91.52 -9.25 30.47
CA GLU A 3 -90.42 -10.00 31.09
C GLU A 3 -89.49 -10.67 30.05
N GLU A 4 -90.03 -11.09 28.91
CA GLU A 4 -89.26 -11.67 27.80
C GLU A 4 -88.34 -10.65 27.13
N GLN A 5 -88.82 -9.42 26.90
CA GLN A 5 -88.02 -8.37 26.26
C GLN A 5 -86.84 -7.93 27.13
N ILE A 6 -87.02 -7.90 28.46
CA ILE A 6 -85.96 -7.54 29.40
C ILE A 6 -84.88 -8.64 29.43
N ALA A 7 -85.29 -9.92 29.38
CA ALA A 7 -84.39 -11.07 29.33
C ALA A 7 -83.60 -11.14 28.02
N GLU A 8 -84.22 -10.79 26.90
CA GLU A 8 -83.57 -10.73 25.60
C GLU A 8 -82.54 -9.59 25.54
N LEU A 9 -82.89 -8.38 26.00
CA LEU A 9 -81.96 -7.24 26.07
C LEU A 9 -80.76 -7.51 27.00
N THR A 10 -80.97 -8.18 28.14
CA THR A 10 -79.85 -8.51 29.05
C THR A 10 -78.89 -9.50 28.40
N ARG A 11 -79.42 -10.50 27.70
CA ARG A 11 -78.62 -11.50 26.99
C ARG A 11 -77.82 -10.87 25.84
N ASP A 12 -78.40 -9.91 25.12
CA ASP A 12 -77.70 -9.18 24.06
C ASP A 12 -76.61 -8.27 24.63
N CYS A 13 -76.88 -7.56 25.73
CA CYS A 13 -75.87 -6.78 26.45
C CYS A 13 -74.68 -7.65 26.91
N ASP A 14 -74.96 -8.84 27.47
CA ASP A 14 -73.92 -9.78 27.90
C ASP A 14 -73.13 -10.35 26.72
N ALA A 15 -73.80 -10.64 25.60
CA ALA A 15 -73.15 -11.08 24.37
C ALA A 15 -72.23 -10.00 23.78
N LEU A 16 -72.68 -8.74 23.74
CA LEU A 16 -71.88 -7.60 23.29
C LEU A 16 -70.67 -7.36 24.21
N ARG A 17 -70.87 -7.46 25.53
CA ARG A 17 -69.80 -7.30 26.52
C ARG A 17 -68.73 -8.38 26.38
N ASN A 18 -69.13 -9.63 26.15
CA ASN A 18 -68.20 -10.73 25.88
C ASN A 18 -67.45 -10.57 24.55
N ARG A 19 -68.10 -10.05 23.51
CA ARG A 19 -67.41 -9.76 22.24
C ARG A 19 -66.39 -8.64 22.40
N TYR A 20 -66.72 -7.61 23.17
CA TYR A 20 -65.82 -6.50 23.46
C TYR A 20 -64.57 -6.97 24.23
N SER A 21 -64.74 -7.79 25.28
CA SER A 21 -63.61 -8.32 26.04
C SER A 21 -62.69 -9.19 25.18
N GLN A 22 -63.25 -10.04 24.32
CA GLN A 22 -62.46 -10.85 23.37
C GLN A 22 -61.68 -9.99 22.37
N LEU A 23 -62.27 -8.91 21.84
CA LEU A 23 -61.59 -8.00 20.93
C LEU A 23 -60.45 -7.23 21.64
N GLN A 24 -60.66 -6.86 22.89
CA GLN A 24 -59.65 -6.19 23.70
C GLN A 24 -58.44 -7.10 23.97
N GLU A 25 -58.70 -8.37 24.28
CA GLU A 25 -57.66 -9.39 24.48
C GLU A 25 -56.90 -9.71 23.18
N LYS A 26 -57.62 -9.86 22.05
CA LYS A 26 -57.00 -10.01 20.72
C LYS A 26 -56.12 -8.82 20.33
N LYS A 27 -56.53 -7.59 20.70
CA LYS A 27 -55.72 -6.40 20.47
C LYS A 27 -54.45 -6.39 21.32
N GLY A 28 -54.54 -6.82 22.58
CA GLY A 28 -53.38 -6.94 23.47
C GLY A 28 -52.38 -7.97 22.97
N SER A 29 -52.85 -9.17 22.61
CA SER A 29 -52.00 -10.24 22.08
C SER A 29 -51.36 -9.88 20.74
N ALA A 30 -52.10 -9.23 19.82
CA ALA A 30 -51.53 -8.76 18.55
C ALA A 30 -50.45 -7.68 18.74
N ARG A 31 -50.62 -6.78 19.72
CA ARG A 31 -49.61 -5.77 20.05
C ARG A 31 -48.34 -6.41 20.59
N VAL A 32 -48.46 -7.36 21.53
CA VAL A 32 -47.32 -8.08 22.09
C VAL A 32 -46.60 -8.90 21.01
N ALA A 33 -47.36 -9.59 20.15
CA ALA A 33 -46.81 -10.33 19.02
C ALA A 33 -46.04 -9.43 18.05
N GLY A 34 -46.58 -8.26 17.71
CA GLY A 34 -45.89 -7.29 16.84
C GLY A 34 -44.64 -6.69 17.47
N GLU A 35 -44.67 -6.39 18.78
CA GLU A 35 -43.48 -5.92 19.51
C GLU A 35 -42.40 -7.02 19.61
N LEU A 36 -42.80 -8.29 19.77
CA LEU A 36 -41.89 -9.43 19.74
C LEU A 36 -41.32 -9.66 18.34
N GLU A 37 -42.10 -9.51 17.28
CA GLU A 37 -41.63 -9.63 15.90
C GLU A 37 -40.66 -8.51 15.54
N ILE A 38 -40.92 -7.25 15.93
CA ILE A 38 -39.95 -6.16 15.73
C ILE A 38 -38.65 -6.42 16.49
N LYS A 39 -38.73 -6.96 17.72
CA LYS A 39 -37.55 -7.31 18.52
C LYS A 39 -36.82 -8.58 18.03
N SER A 40 -37.53 -9.53 17.43
CA SER A 40 -36.99 -10.83 16.97
C SER A 40 -36.61 -10.83 15.49
N ALA A 41 -37.19 -9.93 14.68
CA ALA A 41 -36.80 -9.61 13.31
C ALA A 41 -35.55 -8.71 13.25
N GLY A 42 -35.07 -8.26 14.42
CA GLY A 42 -33.66 -7.97 14.60
C GLY A 42 -32.89 -9.28 14.41
N GLU A 43 -32.60 -9.57 13.15
CA GLU A 43 -31.76 -10.67 12.67
C GLU A 43 -30.69 -10.95 13.71
N ARG A 44 -30.73 -12.16 14.29
CA ARG A 44 -29.66 -12.64 15.17
C ARG A 44 -28.43 -12.76 14.27
N LEU A 45 -27.72 -11.66 14.09
CA LEU A 45 -26.48 -11.57 13.35
C LEU A 45 -25.43 -12.33 14.16
N GLU A 46 -25.50 -13.65 14.04
CA GLU A 46 -24.46 -14.53 14.49
C GLU A 46 -23.31 -14.35 13.53
N ILE A 47 -22.18 -13.89 14.07
CA ILE A 47 -20.97 -13.66 13.29
C ILE A 47 -20.47 -15.05 12.84
N LEU A 48 -20.90 -15.50 11.66
CA LEU A 48 -20.54 -16.80 11.10
C LEU A 48 -19.05 -16.85 10.73
N ASP A 49 -18.49 -15.70 10.36
CA ASP A 49 -17.07 -15.55 10.05
C ASP A 49 -16.57 -14.18 10.55
N ALA A 50 -15.70 -14.22 11.55
CA ALA A 50 -15.10 -13.01 12.10
C ALA A 50 -14.01 -12.50 11.14
N ALA A 51 -13.95 -11.18 10.90
CA ALA A 51 -12.95 -10.60 10.02
C ALA A 51 -11.53 -10.92 10.51
N VAL A 52 -10.87 -11.85 9.82
CA VAL A 52 -9.47 -12.19 10.10
C VAL A 52 -8.60 -11.07 9.55
N PRO A 53 -7.75 -10.43 10.37
CA PRO A 53 -6.77 -9.49 9.85
C PRO A 53 -5.89 -10.22 8.83
N GLY A 54 -5.79 -9.67 7.62
CA GLY A 54 -5.05 -10.29 6.52
C GLY A 54 -3.63 -10.66 6.95
N GLY A 55 -3.25 -11.92 6.78
CA GLY A 55 -1.97 -12.47 7.27
C GLY A 55 -0.71 -11.91 6.60
N SER A 56 -0.87 -11.07 5.58
CA SER A 56 0.25 -10.40 4.93
C SER A 56 -0.15 -9.00 4.45
N PRO A 57 0.75 -8.02 4.52
CA PRO A 57 0.52 -6.71 3.93
C PRO A 57 0.17 -6.86 2.44
N TYR A 58 -0.97 -6.30 2.02
CA TYR A 58 -1.30 -6.10 0.60
C TYR A 58 -0.43 -5.01 -0.06
N GLY A 59 0.52 -4.45 0.71
CA GLY A 59 1.46 -3.44 0.25
C GLY A 59 2.40 -3.97 -0.85
N PRO A 60 3.06 -3.05 -1.57
CA PRO A 60 3.92 -3.38 -2.70
C PRO A 60 5.00 -4.39 -2.28
N LYS A 61 5.28 -5.36 -3.16
CA LYS A 61 6.27 -6.42 -2.93
C LYS A 61 7.66 -5.81 -2.76
N ARG A 62 8.08 -5.60 -1.51
CA ARG A 62 9.33 -4.91 -1.10
C ARG A 62 10.56 -5.45 -1.86
N THR A 63 10.63 -6.77 -2.02
CA THR A 63 11.72 -7.46 -2.73
C THR A 63 11.85 -7.01 -4.18
N ILE A 64 10.74 -6.79 -4.89
CA ILE A 64 10.75 -6.39 -6.30
C ILE A 64 11.27 -4.96 -6.46
N LEU A 65 10.86 -4.04 -5.57
CA LEU A 65 11.32 -2.65 -5.59
C LEU A 65 12.82 -2.54 -5.31
N ILE A 66 13.33 -3.29 -4.34
CA ILE A 66 14.77 -3.30 -4.02
C ILE A 66 15.57 -3.84 -5.20
N ILE A 67 15.18 -5.00 -5.75
CA ILE A 67 15.89 -5.61 -6.88
C ILE A 67 15.81 -4.71 -8.12
N GLY A 68 14.64 -4.14 -8.41
CA GLY A 68 14.45 -3.21 -9.52
C GLY A 68 15.29 -1.95 -9.39
N GLY A 69 15.33 -1.34 -8.21
CA GLY A 69 16.15 -0.15 -7.94
C GLY A 69 17.65 -0.42 -8.10
N VAL A 70 18.14 -1.55 -7.58
CA VAL A 70 19.55 -1.96 -7.72
C VAL A 70 19.91 -2.19 -9.19
N LEU A 71 19.06 -2.91 -9.94
CA LEU A 71 19.30 -3.15 -11.36
C LEU A 71 19.35 -1.85 -12.17
N ILE A 72 18.36 -0.96 -11.99
CA ILE A 72 18.30 0.31 -12.70
C ILE A 72 19.49 1.19 -12.33
N GLY A 73 19.83 1.29 -11.04
CA GLY A 73 20.97 2.08 -10.57
C GLY A 73 22.30 1.59 -11.13
N LEU A 74 22.50 0.26 -11.19
CA LEU A 74 23.70 -0.34 -11.75
C LEU A 74 23.80 -0.07 -13.26
N LEU A 75 22.70 -0.26 -13.99
CA LEU A 75 22.64 0.00 -15.44
C LEU A 75 22.90 1.47 -15.74
N CYS A 76 22.29 2.37 -14.97
CA CYS A 76 22.47 3.81 -15.16
C CYS A 76 23.88 4.27 -14.78
N GLY A 77 24.50 3.66 -13.76
CA GLY A 77 25.88 3.94 -13.37
C GLY A 77 26.89 3.48 -14.41
N ILE A 78 26.77 2.24 -14.91
CA ILE A 78 27.63 1.72 -15.98
C ILE A 78 27.40 2.50 -17.27
N GLY A 79 26.15 2.72 -17.66
CA GLY A 79 25.80 3.49 -18.86
C GLY A 79 26.35 4.92 -18.79
N GLY A 80 26.22 5.58 -17.64
CA GLY A 80 26.80 6.90 -17.41
C GLY A 80 28.32 6.90 -17.50
N ALA A 81 29.00 5.92 -16.91
CA ALA A 81 30.46 5.80 -16.98
C ALA A 81 30.95 5.60 -18.43
N VAL A 82 30.27 4.72 -19.19
CA VAL A 82 30.59 4.47 -20.60
C VAL A 82 30.33 5.71 -21.45
N LEU A 83 29.23 6.44 -21.21
CA LEU A 83 28.94 7.69 -21.92
C LEU A 83 29.99 8.76 -21.64
N VAL A 84 30.46 8.85 -20.38
CA VAL A 84 31.54 9.76 -20.00
C VAL A 84 32.85 9.36 -20.69
N GLU A 85 33.17 8.07 -20.74
CA GLU A 85 34.38 7.58 -21.41
C GLU A 85 34.35 7.83 -22.92
N ILE A 86 33.21 7.58 -23.59
CA ILE A 86 33.03 7.85 -25.02
C ILE A 86 33.10 9.36 -25.32
N SER A 87 32.67 10.20 -24.36
CA SER A 87 32.75 11.67 -24.50
C SER A 87 34.14 12.23 -24.13
N ASP A 88 34.99 11.46 -23.46
CA ASP A 88 36.37 11.85 -23.12
C ASP A 88 37.28 11.54 -24.32
N GLU A 89 37.51 12.53 -25.17
CA GLU A 89 38.37 12.44 -26.36
C GLU A 89 39.89 12.43 -26.00
N SER A 90 40.23 12.10 -24.75
CA SER A 90 41.60 12.08 -24.26
C SER A 90 42.29 10.77 -24.62
N VAL A 91 43.25 10.84 -25.55
CA VAL A 91 44.11 9.72 -25.95
C VAL A 91 44.99 9.30 -24.78
N ARG A 92 44.66 8.16 -24.15
CA ARG A 92 45.40 7.61 -22.99
C ARG A 92 46.18 6.34 -23.33
N HIS A 93 45.84 5.69 -24.44
CA HIS A 93 46.49 4.44 -24.83
C HIS A 93 47.47 4.64 -25.98
N GLU A 94 48.65 4.04 -25.85
CA GLU A 94 49.72 4.06 -26.87
C GLU A 94 49.23 3.51 -28.23
N ARG A 95 48.24 2.60 -28.22
CA ARG A 95 47.57 2.07 -29.41
C ARG A 95 46.73 3.11 -30.16
N GLU A 96 46.05 4.00 -29.45
CA GLU A 96 45.25 5.07 -30.06
C GLU A 96 46.18 6.06 -30.77
N VAL A 97 47.32 6.40 -30.16
CA VAL A 97 48.34 7.27 -30.79
C VAL A 97 48.91 6.62 -32.06
N ALA A 98 49.21 5.31 -32.01
CA ALA A 98 49.73 4.57 -33.17
C ALA A 98 48.70 4.48 -34.31
N GLN A 99 47.41 4.33 -34.00
CA GLN A 99 46.33 4.32 -34.99
C GLN A 99 46.07 5.69 -35.60
N ILE A 100 46.09 6.77 -34.82
CA ILE A 100 45.84 8.13 -35.31
C ILE A 100 47.02 8.63 -36.18
N PHE A 101 48.26 8.37 -35.76
CA PHE A 101 49.45 8.88 -36.46
C PHE A 101 50.06 7.89 -37.47
N GLY A 102 49.58 6.64 -37.54
CA GLY A 102 50.04 5.62 -38.49
C GLY A 102 51.51 5.22 -38.35
N LYS A 103 52.16 5.56 -37.22
CA LYS A 103 53.57 5.30 -36.93
C LYS A 103 53.71 4.65 -35.55
N ALA A 104 54.68 3.74 -35.42
CA ALA A 104 54.95 3.07 -34.15
C ALA A 104 55.44 4.07 -33.09
N VAL A 105 54.90 3.96 -31.87
CA VAL A 105 55.28 4.79 -30.73
C VAL A 105 56.73 4.46 -30.35
N LEU A 106 57.62 5.47 -30.41
CA LEU A 106 59.07 5.30 -30.19
C LEU A 106 59.45 5.32 -28.69
N ALA A 107 58.70 6.06 -27.86
CA ALA A 107 58.87 6.10 -26.41
C ALA A 107 57.62 6.72 -25.74
N GLY A 108 57.22 6.21 -24.58
CA GLY A 108 56.18 6.78 -23.74
C GLY A 108 56.78 7.63 -22.62
N ILE A 109 56.37 8.90 -22.51
CA ILE A 109 56.80 9.77 -21.41
C ILE A 109 55.90 9.48 -20.19
N PRO A 110 56.45 8.96 -19.08
CA PRO A 110 55.65 8.69 -17.89
C PRO A 110 55.17 10.02 -17.29
N LYS A 111 53.88 10.10 -16.99
CA LYS A 111 53.28 11.28 -16.36
C LYS A 111 53.78 11.39 -14.92
N ILE A 112 54.67 12.35 -14.65
CA ILE A 112 55.19 12.63 -13.31
C ILE A 112 54.13 13.44 -12.55
N THR A 113 53.26 12.76 -11.80
CA THR A 113 52.22 13.41 -10.98
C THR A 113 52.82 14.02 -9.71
N SER A 114 52.56 15.29 -9.43
CA SER A 114 53.01 15.95 -8.20
C SER A 114 52.21 15.51 -6.96
N SER A 115 52.82 15.55 -5.77
CA SER A 115 52.18 15.18 -4.48
C SER A 115 50.87 15.93 -4.22
N ARG A 116 50.79 17.17 -4.71
CA ARG A 116 49.60 18.05 -4.59
C ARG A 116 48.46 17.63 -5.52
N GLU A 117 48.77 17.16 -6.73
CA GLU A 117 47.79 16.59 -7.68
C GLU A 117 47.18 15.28 -7.15
N ARG A 118 48.00 14.41 -6.52
CA ARG A 118 47.49 13.17 -5.91
C ARG A 118 46.56 13.44 -4.72
N ALA A 119 46.80 14.49 -3.94
CA ALA A 119 45.91 14.88 -2.85
C ALA A 119 44.55 15.36 -3.39
N TRP A 120 44.55 16.19 -4.43
CA TRP A 120 43.33 16.67 -5.08
C TRP A 120 42.55 15.55 -5.80
N ALA A 121 43.23 14.63 -6.48
CA ALA A 121 42.61 13.49 -7.13
C ALA A 121 41.93 12.55 -6.12
N ARG A 122 42.54 12.34 -4.94
CA ARG A 122 41.94 11.57 -3.85
C ARG A 122 40.70 12.25 -3.26
N CYS A 123 40.72 13.57 -3.06
CA CYS A 123 39.53 14.30 -2.61
C CYS A 123 38.40 14.25 -3.65
N ARG A 124 38.71 14.34 -4.95
CA ARG A 124 37.71 14.23 -6.03
C ARG A 124 37.09 12.83 -6.09
N MET A 125 37.92 11.79 -5.98
CA MET A 125 37.46 10.40 -5.92
C MET A 125 36.62 10.14 -4.66
N ALA A 126 37.05 10.65 -3.50
CA ALA A 126 36.32 10.52 -2.24
C ALA A 126 34.96 11.24 -2.28
N GLY A 127 34.87 12.40 -2.94
CA GLY A 127 33.61 13.11 -3.16
C GLY A 127 32.64 12.34 -4.08
N LEU A 128 33.15 11.71 -5.15
CA LEU A 128 32.35 10.90 -6.07
C LEU A 128 31.84 9.61 -5.40
N THR A 129 32.71 8.86 -4.71
CA THR A 129 32.31 7.64 -3.99
C THR A 129 31.39 7.96 -2.82
N GLY A 130 31.66 9.05 -2.09
CA GLY A 130 30.80 9.54 -1.01
C GLY A 130 29.40 9.95 -1.51
N GLY A 131 29.32 10.61 -2.67
CA GLY A 131 28.07 10.99 -3.30
C GLY A 131 27.20 9.78 -3.67
N THR A 132 27.79 8.74 -4.27
CA THR A 132 27.04 7.52 -4.61
C THR A 132 26.52 6.77 -3.38
N ALA A 133 27.28 6.74 -2.29
CA ALA A 133 26.85 6.12 -1.04
C ALA A 133 25.70 6.89 -0.37
N ALA A 134 25.75 8.23 -0.39
CA ALA A 134 24.70 9.09 0.18
C ALA A 134 23.36 8.93 -0.55
N VAL A 135 23.38 8.86 -1.89
CA VAL A 135 22.17 8.65 -2.70
C VAL A 135 21.56 7.27 -2.43
N ALA A 136 22.36 6.21 -2.33
CA ALA A 136 21.88 4.87 -1.99
C ALA A 136 21.20 4.82 -0.61
N SER A 137 21.79 5.52 0.37
CA SER A 137 21.29 5.60 1.75
C SER A 137 19.96 6.37 1.82
N ALA A 138 19.88 7.51 1.13
CA ALA A 138 18.68 8.34 1.07
C ALA A 138 17.53 7.65 0.32
N PHE A 139 17.82 6.91 -0.75
CA PHE A 139 16.81 6.18 -1.52
C PHE A 139 16.22 5.02 -0.71
N GLY A 140 17.05 4.29 0.04
CA GLY A 140 16.60 3.26 0.97
C GLY A 140 15.71 3.83 2.09
N PHE A 141 16.09 4.99 2.65
CA PHE A 141 15.30 5.68 3.66
C PHE A 141 13.94 6.16 3.11
N LEU A 142 13.91 6.73 1.91
CA LEU A 142 12.69 7.20 1.26
C LEU A 142 11.72 6.05 0.97
N ILE A 143 12.21 4.92 0.45
CA ILE A 143 11.37 3.73 0.20
C ILE A 143 10.81 3.18 1.51
N SER A 144 11.61 3.17 2.59
CA SER A 144 11.13 2.76 3.91
C SER A 144 10.08 3.70 4.50
N LYS A 145 10.16 5.01 4.23
CA LYS A 145 9.25 6.03 4.77
C LYS A 145 7.97 6.22 3.94
N LEU A 146 8.01 5.92 2.64
CA LEU A 146 6.86 6.06 1.73
C LEU A 146 5.92 4.83 1.77
N VAL A 147 6.37 3.71 2.35
CA VAL A 147 5.67 2.40 2.33
C VAL A 147 5.28 1.91 3.75
N VAL A 148 5.57 2.69 4.78
CA VAL A 148 5.03 2.56 6.15
C VAL A 148 3.89 3.55 6.31
#